data_AF-A0A2N3GCS8-F1
#
_entry.id   AF-A0A2N3GCS8-F1
#
_cell.length_a   1.000
_cell.length_b   1.000
_cell.length_c   1.000
_cell.angle_alpha   90.00
_cell.angle_beta   90.00
_cell.angle_gamma   90.00
#
_symmetry.space_group_name_H-M   'P 1'
#
loop_
_entity.id
_entity.type
_entity.pdbx_description
1 polymer ?
#
loop_
_entity_poly.entity_id
_entity_poly.type
_entity_poly.pdbx_seq_one_letter_code
_entity_poly.pdbx_strand_id
1 'polypeptide(L)'
;MCGLSSQEWGEGVARELLFDSATWLVWLAPCLGVFAAGLTRRRDPVVQGDRVLRHDRAAIIEHWTHGVGTAVLLVSGMLLGFLFVPAVLGGGRPVWTAMNVHFFAALVFLFGTFYYGANTLLAINRFKEHLPTKDAIDFTKRHYGLLLGFKNFTFPPERKYFESEKMAYIMALVSTVTIIVSGLIKVAAHSVAIPAGMMAVVTPAHDVATVVMLAFFVAHVFFAAVLPASWPVLISMFTGYVSLEHAKHEHQGWLAELGYTDESESAVSVGPAA
;
A
#
# COMPACT_ATOMS: atom_id res chain seq x y z
N MET A 1 -33.61 -7.83 35.23
CA MET A 1 -32.96 -6.61 34.68
C MET A 1 -31.55 -7.04 34.25
N CYS A 2 -31.06 -6.91 33.03
CA CYS A 2 -31.50 -6.25 31.82
C CYS A 2 -30.93 -7.10 30.67
N GLY A 3 -31.79 -7.78 29.91
CA GLY A 3 -31.39 -8.40 28.65
C GLY A 3 -31.46 -7.33 27.58
N LEU A 4 -30.36 -6.61 27.36
CA LEU A 4 -30.23 -5.76 26.18
C LEU A 4 -30.30 -6.68 24.96
N SER A 5 -31.32 -6.50 24.15
CA SER A 5 -31.50 -7.28 22.93
C SER A 5 -30.33 -6.97 21.97
N SER A 6 -29.90 -7.95 21.18
CA SER A 6 -28.91 -7.74 20.12
C SER A 6 -29.31 -6.63 19.12
N GLN A 7 -30.61 -6.28 19.10
CA GLN A 7 -31.20 -5.21 18.31
C GLN A 7 -30.85 -3.81 18.84
N GLU A 8 -30.74 -3.62 20.16
CA GLU A 8 -30.36 -2.33 20.78
C GLU A 8 -28.87 -2.02 20.62
N TRP A 9 -28.00 -3.04 20.66
CA TRP A 9 -26.58 -2.88 20.33
C TRP A 9 -26.37 -2.46 18.87
N GLY A 10 -27.15 -3.02 17.94
CA GLY A 10 -27.09 -2.69 16.52
C GLY A 10 -27.72 -1.33 16.15
N GLU A 11 -28.64 -0.82 16.98
CA GLU A 11 -29.25 0.51 16.79
C GLU A 11 -28.45 1.63 17.45
N GLY A 12 -27.83 1.40 18.61
CA GLY A 12 -27.01 2.42 19.29
C GLY A 12 -25.76 2.80 18.50
N VAL A 13 -25.01 1.81 18.00
CA VAL A 13 -23.80 2.01 17.19
C VAL A 13 -24.09 2.69 15.84
N ALA A 14 -25.33 2.59 15.35
CA ALA A 14 -25.76 3.19 14.09
C ALA A 14 -26.28 4.64 14.23
N ARG A 15 -26.48 5.15 15.45
CA ARG A 15 -26.96 6.52 15.71
C ARG A 15 -25.85 7.49 16.09
N GLU A 16 -24.72 7.00 16.59
CA GLU A 16 -23.57 7.81 17.00
C GLU A 16 -22.48 7.78 15.93
N LEU A 17 -21.97 8.96 15.55
CA LEU A 17 -20.86 9.08 14.63
C LEU A 17 -19.56 8.87 15.40
N LEU A 18 -18.77 7.85 15.03
CA LEU A 18 -17.52 7.53 15.73
C LEU A 18 -16.46 8.62 15.59
N PHE A 19 -16.56 9.46 14.55
CA PHE A 19 -15.75 10.67 14.42
C PHE A 19 -16.04 11.72 15.49
N ASP A 20 -17.21 11.68 16.16
CA ASP A 20 -17.57 12.59 17.25
C ASP A 20 -17.28 11.99 18.63
N SER A 21 -17.54 10.68 18.79
CA SER A 21 -17.47 10.02 20.11
C SER A 21 -16.14 9.32 20.40
N ALA A 22 -15.42 8.92 19.35
CA ALA A 22 -14.21 8.10 19.45
C ALA A 22 -13.01 8.69 18.68
N THR A 23 -13.03 9.99 18.37
CA THR A 23 -12.01 10.69 17.58
C THR A 23 -10.58 10.46 18.10
N TRP A 24 -10.41 10.29 19.41
CA TRP A 24 -9.12 10.01 20.05
C TRP A 24 -8.43 8.75 19.48
N LEU A 25 -9.17 7.76 18.97
CA LEU A 25 -8.61 6.58 18.32
C LEU A 25 -7.87 6.94 17.02
N VAL A 26 -8.35 7.93 16.27
CA VAL A 26 -7.70 8.39 15.03
C VAL A 26 -6.32 8.96 15.33
N TRP A 27 -6.17 9.68 16.44
CA TRP A 27 -4.89 10.24 16.89
C TRP A 27 -3.98 9.20 17.55
N LEU A 28 -4.56 8.18 18.19
CA LEU A 28 -3.83 7.09 18.82
C LEU A 28 -3.27 6.08 17.80
N ALA A 29 -4.00 5.77 16.72
CA ALA A 29 -3.61 4.76 15.74
C ALA A 29 -2.21 4.98 15.11
N PRO A 30 -1.82 6.21 14.69
CA PRO A 30 -0.45 6.52 14.29
C PRO A 30 0.60 6.17 15.35
N CYS A 31 0.34 6.51 16.61
CA CYS A 31 1.25 6.25 17.73
C CYS A 31 1.42 4.75 17.97
N LEU A 32 0.32 3.98 17.88
CA LEU A 32 0.37 2.52 17.95
C LEU A 32 1.18 1.92 16.81
N GLY A 33 1.06 2.45 15.59
CA GLY A 33 1.86 2.03 14.45
C GLY A 33 3.36 2.26 14.69
N VAL A 34 3.74 3.45 15.15
CA VAL A 34 5.14 3.77 15.49
C VAL A 34 5.66 2.88 16.62
N PHE A 35 4.87 2.69 17.69
CA PHE A 35 5.24 1.83 18.81
C PHE A 35 5.45 0.38 18.37
N ALA A 36 4.53 -0.16 17.56
CA ALA A 36 4.66 -1.50 17.01
C ALA A 36 5.92 -1.66 16.16
N ALA A 37 6.31 -0.65 15.39
CA ALA A 37 7.55 -0.67 14.59
C ALA A 37 8.78 -0.78 15.49
N GLY A 38 8.81 -0.08 16.63
CA GLY A 38 9.89 -0.19 17.62
C GLY A 38 10.04 -1.60 18.23
N LEU A 39 8.97 -2.41 18.23
CA LEU A 39 9.00 -3.80 18.69
C LEU A 39 9.30 -4.81 17.57
N THR A 40 9.26 -4.37 16.32
CA THR A 40 9.41 -5.24 15.16
C THR A 40 10.87 -5.35 14.74
N ARG A 41 11.32 -6.59 14.51
CA ARG A 41 12.61 -6.85 13.87
C ARG A 41 12.42 -7.14 12.39
N ARG A 42 12.97 -6.27 11.55
CA ARG A 42 13.04 -6.48 10.10
C ARG A 42 14.06 -7.57 9.76
N ARG A 43 13.79 -8.35 8.71
CA ARG A 43 14.72 -9.37 8.18
C ARG A 43 15.07 -9.04 6.76
N ASP A 44 16.35 -8.94 6.44
CA ASP A 44 16.79 -8.61 5.08
C ASP A 44 16.53 -9.76 4.10
N PRO A 45 16.32 -9.46 2.82
CA PRO A 45 16.18 -10.48 1.82
C PRO A 45 17.38 -11.41 1.76
N VAL A 46 17.13 -12.70 1.56
CA VAL A 46 18.18 -13.72 1.56
C VAL A 46 17.77 -14.89 0.68
N VAL A 47 18.73 -15.41 -0.09
CA VAL A 47 18.58 -16.63 -0.88
C VAL A 47 18.67 -17.84 0.06
N GLN A 48 17.70 -18.75 -0.03
CA GLN A 48 17.58 -19.95 0.81
C GLN A 48 17.29 -21.16 -0.07
N GLY A 49 18.34 -21.81 -0.59
CA GLY A 49 18.17 -22.94 -1.49
C GLY A 49 17.42 -22.54 -2.77
N ASP A 50 16.26 -23.14 -2.99
CA ASP A 50 15.41 -22.96 -4.17
C ASP A 50 14.46 -21.76 -4.12
N ARG A 51 14.52 -20.95 -3.05
CA ARG A 51 13.64 -19.79 -2.84
C ARG A 51 14.39 -18.58 -2.28
N VAL A 52 13.79 -17.41 -2.43
CA VAL A 52 14.34 -16.14 -1.93
C VAL A 52 13.32 -15.49 -1.01
N LEU A 53 13.75 -15.10 0.20
CA LEU A 53 12.93 -14.29 1.10
C LEU A 53 12.81 -12.89 0.51
N ARG A 54 11.65 -12.56 -0.04
CA ARG A 54 11.37 -11.26 -0.67
C ARG A 54 10.73 -10.27 0.31
N HIS A 55 9.79 -10.76 1.12
CA HIS A 55 9.02 -9.96 2.08
C HIS A 55 9.11 -10.58 3.47
N ASP A 56 9.56 -9.79 4.43
CA ASP A 56 9.53 -10.18 5.84
C ASP A 56 8.12 -9.98 6.42
N ARG A 57 7.86 -10.59 7.59
CA ARG A 57 6.56 -10.50 8.27
C ARG A 57 6.10 -9.06 8.48
N ALA A 58 7.05 -8.16 8.76
CA ALA A 58 6.79 -6.74 8.88
C ALA A 58 6.26 -6.13 7.58
N ALA A 59 6.93 -6.36 6.45
CA ALA A 59 6.48 -5.89 5.13
C ALA A 59 5.07 -6.42 4.78
N ILE A 60 4.79 -7.69 5.12
CA ILE A 60 3.47 -8.30 4.88
C ILE A 60 2.39 -7.57 5.70
N ILE A 61 2.63 -7.32 6.99
CA ILE A 61 1.68 -6.61 7.85
C ILE A 61 1.49 -5.17 7.37
N GLU A 62 2.58 -4.47 7.04
CA GLU A 62 2.57 -3.12 6.46
C GLU A 62 1.67 -3.08 5.21
N HIS A 63 1.90 -4.00 4.28
CA HIS A 63 1.14 -4.09 3.04
C HIS A 63 -0.34 -4.35 3.29
N TRP A 64 -0.71 -5.37 4.07
CA TRP A 64 -2.12 -5.74 4.21
C TRP A 64 -2.93 -4.76 5.06
N THR A 65 -2.34 -4.20 6.12
CA THR A 65 -3.02 -3.16 6.90
C THR A 65 -3.27 -1.93 6.05
N HIS A 66 -2.28 -1.50 5.27
CA HIS A 66 -2.43 -0.38 4.34
C HIS A 66 -3.44 -0.71 3.22
N GLY A 67 -3.26 -1.84 2.52
CA GLY A 67 -4.05 -2.22 1.36
C GLY A 67 -5.52 -2.48 1.67
N VAL A 68 -5.82 -3.21 2.75
CA VAL A 68 -7.21 -3.43 3.19
C VAL A 68 -7.82 -2.11 3.68
N GLY A 69 -7.07 -1.32 4.45
CA GLY A 69 -7.50 0.01 4.88
C GLY A 69 -7.87 0.90 3.70
N THR A 70 -6.98 1.02 2.71
CA THR A 70 -7.22 1.77 1.46
C THR A 70 -8.45 1.26 0.72
N ALA A 71 -8.59 -0.06 0.53
CA ALA A 71 -9.73 -0.63 -0.19
C ALA A 71 -11.07 -0.22 0.44
N VAL A 72 -11.19 -0.37 1.77
CA VAL A 72 -12.42 -0.04 2.49
C VAL A 72 -12.66 1.48 2.55
N LEU A 73 -11.60 2.30 2.68
CA LEU A 73 -11.68 3.76 2.61
C LEU A 73 -12.18 4.23 1.24
N LEU A 74 -11.66 3.67 0.14
CA LEU A 74 -12.10 3.99 -1.22
C LEU A 74 -13.57 3.64 -1.42
N VAL A 75 -13.99 2.43 -1.04
CA VAL A 75 -15.38 2.00 -1.19
C VAL A 75 -16.33 2.87 -0.36
N SER A 76 -16.02 3.08 0.93
CA SER A 76 -16.86 3.91 1.80
C SER A 76 -16.90 5.37 1.35
N GLY A 77 -15.76 5.94 0.93
CA GLY A 77 -15.69 7.30 0.41
C GLY A 77 -16.51 7.49 -0.88
N MET A 78 -16.42 6.54 -1.82
CA MET A 78 -17.25 6.58 -3.04
C MET A 78 -18.75 6.51 -2.74
N LEU A 79 -19.15 5.70 -1.76
CA LEU A 79 -20.55 5.57 -1.35
C LEU A 79 -21.10 6.85 -0.70
N LEU A 80 -20.26 7.58 0.03
CA LEU A 80 -20.58 8.86 0.66
C LEU A 80 -20.62 10.04 -0.32
N GLY A 81 -20.16 9.84 -1.56
CA GLY A 81 -20.01 10.88 -2.56
C GLY A 81 -18.64 11.55 -2.49
N PHE A 82 -18.17 12.02 -3.65
CA PHE A 82 -16.85 12.65 -3.79
C PHE A 82 -16.86 13.61 -4.99
N LEU A 83 -16.18 14.76 -4.89
CA LEU A 83 -16.19 15.81 -5.92
C LEU A 83 -17.63 16.17 -6.35
N PHE A 84 -17.92 15.94 -7.63
CA PHE A 84 -19.22 16.16 -8.28
C PHE A 84 -20.05 14.88 -8.40
N VAL A 85 -19.58 13.76 -7.86
CA VAL A 85 -20.33 12.51 -7.79
C VAL A 85 -21.21 12.54 -6.54
N PRO A 86 -22.54 12.58 -6.68
CA PRO A 86 -23.44 12.60 -5.53
C PRO A 86 -23.30 11.30 -4.74
N ALA A 87 -23.63 11.37 -3.44
CA ALA A 87 -23.67 10.20 -2.59
C ALA A 87 -24.59 9.13 -3.21
N VAL A 88 -24.05 7.91 -3.34
CA VAL A 88 -24.84 6.74 -3.76
C VAL A 88 -25.81 6.35 -2.64
N LEU A 89 -25.36 6.54 -1.41
CA LEU A 89 -26.19 6.40 -0.23
C LEU A 89 -27.15 7.59 -0.15
N GLY A 90 -28.41 7.34 0.15
CA GLY A 90 -29.39 8.37 0.46
C GLY A 90 -29.09 9.09 1.79
N GLY A 91 -30.11 9.47 2.55
CA GLY A 91 -29.93 10.07 3.88
C GLY A 91 -29.97 9.07 5.03
N GLY A 92 -29.58 9.53 6.23
CA GLY A 92 -29.81 8.81 7.49
C GLY A 92 -28.91 7.59 7.69
N ARG A 93 -29.47 6.48 8.20
CA ARG A 93 -28.70 5.31 8.70
C ARG A 93 -27.62 4.79 7.74
N PRO A 94 -27.83 4.69 6.41
CA PRO A 94 -26.79 4.20 5.50
C PRO A 94 -25.54 5.09 5.48
N VAL A 95 -25.70 6.42 5.47
CA VAL A 95 -24.57 7.37 5.50
C VAL A 95 -23.82 7.28 6.82
N TRP A 96 -24.52 7.12 7.95
CA TRP A 96 -23.90 7.00 9.27
C TRP A 96 -23.09 5.71 9.36
N THR A 97 -23.66 4.63 8.83
CA THR A 97 -22.98 3.34 8.74
C THR A 97 -21.71 3.44 7.89
N ALA A 98 -21.80 4.07 6.71
CA ALA A 98 -20.64 4.25 5.85
C ALA A 98 -19.56 5.15 6.47
N MET A 99 -19.94 6.21 7.19
CA MET A 99 -18.99 7.04 7.94
C MET A 99 -18.29 6.24 9.05
N ASN A 100 -19.02 5.40 9.79
CA ASN A 100 -18.43 4.56 10.84
C ASN A 100 -17.53 3.46 10.24
N VAL A 101 -17.88 2.90 9.08
CA VAL A 101 -16.99 2.00 8.33
C VAL A 101 -15.73 2.74 7.86
N HIS A 102 -15.88 3.95 7.33
CA HIS A 102 -14.76 4.81 6.93
C HIS A 102 -13.85 5.13 8.11
N PHE A 103 -14.42 5.40 9.29
CA PHE A 103 -13.69 5.60 10.54
C PHE A 103 -12.82 4.38 10.89
N PHE A 104 -13.38 3.18 10.95
CA PHE A 104 -12.60 1.98 11.27
C PHE A 104 -11.50 1.71 10.23
N ALA A 105 -11.82 1.90 8.94
CA ALA A 105 -10.84 1.77 7.88
C ALA A 105 -9.70 2.80 8.00
N ALA A 106 -10.01 4.03 8.43
CA ALA A 106 -9.03 5.07 8.71
C ALA A 106 -8.09 4.66 9.86
N LEU A 107 -8.60 4.03 10.92
CA LEU A 107 -7.76 3.54 12.01
C LEU A 107 -6.75 2.49 11.52
N VAL A 108 -7.21 1.50 10.76
CA VAL A 108 -6.37 0.42 10.21
C VAL A 108 -5.33 0.99 9.24
N PHE A 109 -5.77 1.90 8.36
CA PHE A 109 -4.91 2.58 7.39
C PHE A 109 -3.83 3.42 8.09
N LEU A 110 -4.21 4.30 9.03
CA LEU A 110 -3.26 5.14 9.78
C LEU A 110 -2.27 4.29 10.58
N PHE A 111 -2.74 3.23 11.26
CA PHE A 111 -1.84 2.30 11.94
C PHE A 111 -0.81 1.71 10.95
N GLY A 112 -1.28 1.17 9.81
CA GLY A 112 -0.42 0.56 8.80
C GLY A 112 0.57 1.53 8.18
N THR A 113 0.15 2.73 7.80
CA THR A 113 1.01 3.74 7.19
C THR A 113 2.10 4.21 8.16
N PHE A 114 1.76 4.46 9.44
CA PHE A 114 2.76 4.91 10.41
C PHE A 114 3.67 3.77 10.88
N TYR A 115 3.17 2.54 10.93
CA TYR A 115 4.00 1.35 11.13
C TYR A 115 5.03 1.18 10.00
N TYR A 116 4.59 1.28 8.74
CA TYR A 116 5.47 1.30 7.57
C TYR A 116 6.47 2.46 7.61
N GLY A 117 6.00 3.68 7.88
CA GLY A 117 6.83 4.88 7.96
C GLY A 117 7.92 4.77 9.02
N ALA A 118 7.57 4.29 10.22
CA ALA A 118 8.52 4.08 11.29
C ALA A 118 9.55 2.99 10.95
N ASN A 119 9.12 1.84 10.43
CA ASN A 119 10.06 0.80 10.00
C ASN A 119 10.97 1.26 8.86
N THR A 120 10.46 2.11 7.96
CA THR A 120 11.22 2.73 6.87
C THR A 120 12.28 3.70 7.41
N LEU A 121 11.95 4.49 8.44
CA LEU A 121 12.92 5.37 9.11
C LEU A 121 13.99 4.58 9.86
N LEU A 122 13.60 3.50 10.56
CA LEU A 122 14.53 2.61 11.27
C LEU A 122 15.43 1.82 10.31
N ALA A 123 14.98 1.57 9.08
CA ALA A 123 15.71 0.84 8.05
C ALA A 123 15.78 1.66 6.75
N ILE A 124 16.39 2.84 6.80
CA ILE A 124 16.40 3.82 5.69
C ILE A 124 16.92 3.26 4.35
N ASN A 125 17.76 2.23 4.38
CA ASN A 125 18.22 1.55 3.16
C ASN A 125 17.06 0.92 2.38
N ARG A 126 16.02 0.44 3.06
CA ARG A 126 14.82 -0.11 2.42
C ARG A 126 13.96 0.94 1.75
N PHE A 127 13.99 2.18 2.23
CA PHE A 127 13.32 3.28 1.55
C PHE A 127 13.91 3.49 0.15
N LYS A 128 15.24 3.40 0.03
CA LYS A 128 15.95 3.52 -1.25
C LYS A 128 15.55 2.43 -2.25
N GLU A 129 15.15 1.24 -1.78
CA GLU A 129 14.66 0.17 -2.66
C GLU A 129 13.38 0.55 -3.41
N HIS A 130 12.56 1.44 -2.86
CA HIS A 130 11.26 1.85 -3.42
C HIS A 130 11.35 3.11 -4.28
N LEU A 131 12.46 3.85 -4.22
CA LEU A 131 12.64 5.08 -4.98
C LEU A 131 13.17 4.81 -6.39
N PRO A 132 12.64 5.50 -7.42
CA PRO A 132 13.12 5.36 -8.80
C PRO A 132 14.62 5.61 -8.90
N THR A 133 15.28 4.86 -9.78
CA THR A 133 16.71 5.04 -10.05
C THR A 133 16.92 5.88 -11.31
N LYS A 134 18.17 6.07 -11.72
CA LYS A 134 18.50 6.72 -13.00
C LYS A 134 17.89 6.00 -14.21
N ASP A 135 17.56 4.71 -14.06
CA ASP A 135 17.04 3.86 -15.12
C ASP A 135 15.50 3.91 -15.19
N ALA A 136 14.86 4.71 -14.33
CA ALA A 136 13.42 4.76 -14.14
C ALA A 136 12.63 4.90 -15.45
N ILE A 137 13.03 5.81 -16.33
CA ILE A 137 12.32 6.08 -17.58
C ILE A 137 12.51 4.94 -18.58
N ASP A 138 13.74 4.45 -18.78
CA ASP A 138 14.04 3.40 -19.76
C ASP A 138 13.40 2.07 -19.37
N PHE A 139 13.59 1.65 -18.12
CA PHE A 139 13.12 0.35 -17.64
C PHE A 139 11.59 0.34 -17.57
N THR A 140 10.95 1.42 -17.11
CA THR A 140 9.49 1.55 -17.14
C THR A 140 8.94 1.45 -18.57
N LYS A 141 9.59 2.14 -19.53
CA LYS A 141 9.19 2.07 -20.94
C LYS A 141 9.31 0.66 -21.51
N ARG A 142 10.42 -0.04 -21.22
CA ARG A 142 10.65 -1.42 -21.65
C ARG A 142 9.66 -2.39 -21.02
N HIS A 143 9.41 -2.25 -19.72
CA HIS A 143 8.47 -3.06 -18.96
C HIS A 143 7.06 -2.98 -19.55
N TYR A 144 6.50 -1.77 -19.70
CA TYR A 144 5.19 -1.60 -20.31
C TYR A 144 5.19 -1.92 -21.81
N GLY A 145 6.29 -1.66 -22.51
CA GLY A 145 6.45 -2.05 -23.91
C GLY A 145 6.31 -3.56 -24.11
N LEU A 146 6.95 -4.36 -23.25
CA LEU A 146 6.85 -5.81 -23.26
C LEU A 146 5.45 -6.30 -22.88
N LEU A 147 4.84 -5.70 -21.85
CA LEU A 147 3.45 -6.01 -21.47
C LEU A 147 2.45 -5.72 -22.59
N LEU A 148 2.70 -4.70 -23.41
CA LEU A 148 1.90 -4.36 -24.58
C LEU A 148 2.27 -5.17 -25.84
N GLY A 149 3.21 -6.11 -25.75
CA GLY A 149 3.57 -7.03 -26.83
C GLY A 149 4.58 -6.49 -27.84
N PHE A 150 5.25 -5.36 -27.57
CA PHE A 150 6.30 -4.83 -28.44
C PHE A 150 7.58 -5.69 -28.32
N LYS A 151 7.89 -6.44 -29.38
CA LYS A 151 9.04 -7.36 -29.43
C LYS A 151 10.42 -6.69 -29.53
N ASN A 152 10.45 -5.37 -29.73
CA ASN A 152 11.69 -4.61 -29.88
C ASN A 152 12.37 -4.27 -28.55
N PHE A 153 11.70 -4.55 -27.43
CA PHE A 153 12.26 -4.34 -26.10
C PHE A 153 12.84 -5.65 -25.57
N THR A 154 13.91 -5.53 -24.79
CA THR A 154 14.47 -6.63 -23.99
C THR A 154 14.07 -6.42 -22.54
N PHE A 155 13.91 -7.50 -21.77
CA PHE A 155 13.56 -7.37 -20.36
C PHE A 155 14.73 -6.73 -19.58
N PRO A 156 14.51 -5.65 -18.81
CA PRO A 156 15.59 -5.01 -18.06
C PRO A 156 16.04 -5.88 -16.87
N PRO A 157 17.32 -5.80 -16.44
CA PRO A 157 17.80 -6.47 -15.24
C PRO A 157 17.25 -5.75 -14.00
N GLU A 158 15.98 -5.98 -13.71
CA GLU A 158 15.27 -5.29 -12.65
C GLU A 158 15.83 -5.62 -11.27
N ARG A 159 15.74 -4.63 -10.38
CA ARG A 159 16.06 -4.79 -8.96
C ARG A 159 14.88 -5.46 -8.25
N LYS A 160 14.88 -5.41 -6.91
CA LYS A 160 13.82 -6.01 -6.10
C LYS A 160 12.43 -5.57 -6.59
N TYR A 161 12.21 -4.26 -6.70
CA TYR A 161 11.02 -3.70 -7.33
C TYR A 161 11.35 -3.23 -8.73
N PHE A 162 10.41 -3.41 -9.64
CA PHE A 162 10.54 -2.90 -11.01
C PHE A 162 10.58 -1.38 -11.01
N GLU A 163 11.28 -0.76 -11.95
CA GLU A 163 11.25 0.70 -12.07
C GLU A 163 9.84 1.24 -12.34
N SER A 164 9.00 0.48 -13.05
CA SER A 164 7.57 0.78 -13.22
C SER A 164 6.81 0.80 -11.88
N GLU A 165 7.10 -0.16 -10.99
CA GLU A 165 6.53 -0.22 -9.64
C GLU A 165 6.99 0.95 -8.77
N LYS A 166 8.27 1.33 -8.85
CA LYS A 166 8.82 2.48 -8.11
C LYS A 166 8.21 3.80 -8.57
N MET A 167 7.95 3.94 -9.87
CA MET A 167 7.25 5.11 -10.40
C MET A 167 5.79 5.16 -9.90
N ALA A 168 5.10 4.01 -9.89
CA ALA A 168 3.75 3.92 -9.33
C ALA A 168 3.74 4.19 -7.81
N TYR A 169 4.79 3.79 -7.09
CA TYR A 169 4.96 4.07 -5.66
C TYR A 169 5.00 5.57 -5.36
N ILE A 170 5.60 6.41 -6.21
CA ILE A 170 5.58 7.87 -6.02
C ILE A 170 4.14 8.42 -6.06
N MET A 171 3.34 7.95 -7.01
CA MET A 171 1.92 8.32 -7.10
C MET A 171 1.15 7.91 -5.84
N ALA A 172 1.35 6.68 -5.38
CA ALA A 172 0.73 6.17 -4.16
C ALA A 172 1.18 6.96 -2.92
N LEU A 173 2.46 7.31 -2.82
CA LEU A 173 3.02 8.07 -1.71
C LEU A 173 2.43 9.48 -1.64
N VAL A 174 2.44 10.23 -2.74
CA VAL A 174 1.88 11.60 -2.80
C VAL A 174 0.38 11.59 -2.50
N SER A 175 -0.36 10.64 -3.06
CA SER A 175 -1.80 10.50 -2.82
C SER A 175 -2.08 10.16 -1.36
N THR A 176 -1.33 9.22 -0.78
CA THR A 176 -1.44 8.82 0.64
C THR A 176 -1.20 10.01 1.57
N VAL A 177 -0.11 10.75 1.37
CA VAL A 177 0.21 11.93 2.19
C VAL A 177 -0.91 12.96 2.09
N THR A 178 -1.41 13.23 0.88
CA THR A 178 -2.49 14.18 0.65
C THR A 178 -3.78 13.75 1.34
N ILE A 179 -4.17 12.47 1.22
CA ILE A 179 -5.34 11.88 1.89
C ILE A 179 -5.21 11.96 3.41
N ILE A 180 -4.05 11.63 3.97
CA ILE A 180 -3.82 11.68 5.42
C ILE A 180 -3.94 13.11 5.93
N VAL A 181 -3.23 14.06 5.32
CA VAL A 181 -3.24 15.45 5.78
C VAL A 181 -4.64 16.04 5.68
N SER A 182 -5.28 15.92 4.52
CA SER A 182 -6.64 16.43 4.32
C SER A 182 -7.67 15.70 5.20
N GLY A 183 -7.56 14.39 5.35
CA GLY A 183 -8.42 13.56 6.19
C GLY A 183 -8.31 13.92 7.67
N LEU A 184 -7.09 14.10 8.20
CA LEU A 184 -6.88 14.53 9.58
C LEU A 184 -7.42 15.94 9.85
N ILE A 185 -7.36 16.86 8.88
CA ILE A 185 -8.01 18.18 9.00
C ILE A 185 -9.54 18.03 9.03
N LYS A 186 -10.12 17.17 8.16
CA LYS A 186 -11.56 16.87 8.19
C LYS A 186 -11.98 16.26 9.53
N VAL A 187 -11.18 15.35 10.09
CA VAL A 187 -11.39 14.78 11.42
C VAL A 187 -11.31 15.85 12.51
N ALA A 188 -10.32 16.74 12.46
CA ALA A 188 -10.18 17.83 13.42
C ALA A 188 -11.40 18.76 13.42
N ALA A 189 -12.07 18.94 12.28
CA ALA A 189 -13.29 19.75 12.16
C ALA A 189 -14.47 19.23 13.01
N HIS A 190 -14.43 17.99 13.50
CA HIS A 190 -15.40 17.46 14.47
C HIS A 190 -15.18 17.96 15.90
N SER A 191 -13.98 18.46 16.22
CA SER A 191 -13.62 18.88 17.59
C SER A 191 -13.24 20.35 17.68
N VAL A 192 -12.79 20.96 16.59
CA VAL A 192 -12.38 22.37 16.53
C VAL A 192 -12.97 23.06 15.31
N ALA A 193 -13.27 24.35 15.44
CA ALA A 193 -13.76 25.14 14.32
C ALA A 193 -12.64 25.37 13.29
N ILE A 194 -12.77 24.75 12.11
CA ILE A 194 -11.86 24.96 10.98
C ILE A 194 -12.46 26.04 10.06
N PRO A 195 -11.68 27.06 9.63
CA PRO A 195 -12.17 28.11 8.74
C PRO A 195 -12.76 27.56 7.44
N ALA A 196 -13.89 28.12 7.00
CA ALA A 196 -14.57 27.68 5.78
C ALA A 196 -13.67 27.70 4.54
N GLY A 197 -12.80 28.71 4.40
CA GLY A 197 -11.82 28.79 3.32
C GLY A 197 -10.82 27.64 3.30
N MET A 198 -10.43 27.12 4.48
CA MET A 198 -9.57 25.95 4.57
C MET A 198 -10.33 24.68 4.15
N MET A 199 -11.57 24.50 4.63
CA MET A 199 -12.42 23.37 4.24
C MET A 199 -12.73 23.35 2.74
N ALA A 200 -12.85 24.52 2.10
CA ALA A 200 -13.03 24.66 0.67
C ALA A 200 -11.82 24.19 -0.17
N VAL A 201 -10.64 24.10 0.43
CA VAL A 201 -9.43 23.54 -0.20
C VAL A 201 -9.22 22.08 0.20
N VAL A 202 -9.36 21.78 1.50
CA VAL A 202 -9.13 20.44 2.06
C VAL A 202 -10.07 19.40 1.48
N THR A 203 -11.35 19.74 1.30
CA THR A 203 -12.34 18.80 0.77
C THR A 203 -12.03 18.37 -0.67
N PRO A 204 -11.89 19.28 -1.65
CA PRO A 204 -11.53 18.86 -3.00
C PRO A 204 -10.13 18.23 -3.09
N ALA A 205 -9.16 18.66 -2.26
CA ALA A 205 -7.84 18.01 -2.22
C ALA A 205 -7.94 16.54 -1.78
N HIS A 206 -8.75 16.24 -0.76
CA HIS A 206 -9.01 14.87 -0.32
C HIS A 206 -9.67 14.05 -1.43
N ASP A 207 -10.66 14.62 -2.11
CA ASP A 207 -11.41 13.90 -3.14
C ASP A 207 -10.58 13.67 -4.41
N VAL A 208 -9.79 14.67 -4.86
CA VAL A 208 -8.86 14.48 -5.99
C VAL A 208 -7.82 13.41 -5.64
N ALA A 209 -7.23 13.47 -4.44
CA ALA A 209 -6.28 12.44 -4.02
C ALA A 209 -6.93 11.05 -3.91
N THR A 210 -8.21 10.98 -3.54
CA THR A 210 -9.00 9.74 -3.54
C THR A 210 -9.15 9.17 -4.96
N VAL A 211 -9.43 10.02 -5.96
CA VAL A 211 -9.52 9.59 -7.37
C VAL A 211 -8.17 9.07 -7.88
N VAL A 212 -7.08 9.78 -7.57
CA VAL A 212 -5.72 9.34 -7.96
C VAL A 212 -5.37 8.02 -7.28
N MET A 213 -5.66 7.90 -5.97
CA MET A 213 -5.46 6.66 -5.22
C MET A 213 -6.31 5.51 -5.75
N LEU A 214 -7.55 5.77 -6.16
CA LEU A 214 -8.43 4.78 -6.78
C LEU A 214 -7.83 4.26 -8.09
N ALA A 215 -7.35 5.17 -8.95
CA ALA A 215 -6.70 4.79 -10.20
C ALA A 215 -5.45 3.93 -9.94
N PHE A 216 -4.60 4.34 -9.00
CA PHE A 216 -3.46 3.54 -8.56
C PHE A 216 -3.90 2.17 -8.03
N PHE A 217 -4.88 2.12 -7.14
CA PHE A 217 -5.32 0.90 -6.48
C PHE A 217 -5.91 -0.11 -7.47
N VAL A 218 -6.74 0.35 -8.42
CA VAL A 218 -7.29 -0.50 -9.49
C VAL A 218 -6.18 -1.05 -10.36
N ALA A 219 -5.23 -0.21 -10.80
CA ALA A 219 -4.08 -0.66 -11.58
C ALA A 219 -3.23 -1.66 -10.78
N HIS A 220 -2.92 -1.34 -9.53
CA HIS A 220 -2.14 -2.19 -8.63
C HIS A 220 -2.77 -3.57 -8.47
N VAL A 221 -4.07 -3.64 -8.15
CA VAL A 221 -4.78 -4.93 -8.00
C VAL A 221 -4.84 -5.68 -9.33
N PHE A 222 -5.08 -5.00 -10.45
CA PHE A 222 -5.08 -5.62 -11.78
C PHE A 222 -3.72 -6.25 -12.10
N PHE A 223 -2.64 -5.48 -12.03
CA PHE A 223 -1.30 -5.98 -12.35
C PHE A 223 -0.81 -7.01 -11.33
N ALA A 224 -1.15 -6.90 -10.04
CA ALA A 224 -0.66 -7.80 -9.01
C ALA A 224 -1.47 -9.11 -8.88
N ALA A 225 -2.80 -9.05 -9.04
CA ALA A 225 -3.68 -10.20 -8.76
C ALA A 225 -4.34 -10.80 -10.00
N VAL A 226 -4.63 -10.00 -11.04
CA VAL A 226 -5.32 -10.51 -12.23
C VAL A 226 -4.32 -11.10 -13.23
N LEU A 227 -3.12 -10.54 -13.36
CA LEU A 227 -2.10 -11.05 -14.28
C LEU A 227 -1.35 -12.26 -13.70
N PRO A 228 -1.38 -13.43 -14.37
CA PRO A 228 -0.70 -14.64 -13.88
C PRO A 228 0.82 -14.49 -13.71
N ALA A 229 1.45 -13.63 -14.51
CA ALA A 229 2.89 -13.36 -14.42
C ALA A 229 3.30 -12.82 -13.03
N SER A 230 2.39 -12.13 -12.34
CA SER A 230 2.64 -11.52 -11.03
C SER A 230 2.29 -12.42 -9.85
N TRP A 231 1.67 -13.58 -10.09
CA TRP A 231 1.21 -14.47 -9.02
C TRP A 231 2.32 -14.95 -8.08
N PRO A 232 3.56 -15.25 -8.52
CA PRO A 232 4.64 -15.57 -7.60
C PRO A 232 4.91 -14.43 -6.59
N VAL A 233 4.85 -13.17 -7.05
CA VAL A 233 5.01 -11.99 -6.19
C VAL A 233 3.79 -11.81 -5.28
N LEU A 234 2.57 -12.03 -5.77
CA LEU A 234 1.36 -12.01 -4.93
C LEU A 234 1.42 -13.04 -3.82
N ILE A 235 1.81 -14.28 -4.11
CA ILE A 235 1.95 -15.34 -3.09
C ILE A 235 3.01 -14.95 -2.06
N SER A 236 4.06 -14.24 -2.48
CA SER A 236 5.07 -13.72 -1.56
C SER A 236 4.52 -12.65 -0.60
N MET A 237 3.40 -11.99 -0.89
CA MET A 237 2.69 -11.10 0.05
C MET A 237 2.03 -11.87 1.20
N PHE A 238 1.88 -13.20 1.11
CA PHE A 238 1.34 -14.02 2.18
C PHE A 238 2.40 -14.90 2.82
N THR A 239 3.31 -15.44 2.01
CA THR A 239 4.33 -16.40 2.45
C THR A 239 5.68 -15.76 2.77
N GLY A 240 5.97 -14.61 2.15
CA GLY A 240 7.26 -13.94 2.20
C GLY A 240 8.25 -14.36 1.11
N TYR A 241 7.96 -15.42 0.34
CA TYR A 241 8.94 -16.07 -0.53
C TYR A 241 8.54 -16.03 -2.01
N VAL A 242 9.55 -15.98 -2.88
CA VAL A 242 9.46 -16.27 -4.32
C VAL A 242 10.44 -17.40 -4.65
N SER A 243 10.20 -18.16 -5.73
CA SER A 243 11.18 -19.16 -6.18
C SER A 243 12.45 -18.49 -6.70
N LEU A 244 13.59 -19.18 -6.57
CA LEU A 244 14.86 -18.70 -7.11
C LEU A 244 14.80 -18.58 -8.64
N GLU A 245 14.14 -19.53 -9.31
CA GLU A 245 13.91 -19.48 -10.76
C GLU A 245 13.18 -18.22 -11.19
N HIS A 246 12.10 -17.86 -10.49
CA HIS A 246 11.37 -16.62 -10.77
C HIS A 246 12.25 -15.38 -10.53
N ALA A 247 13.02 -15.36 -9.45
CA ALA A 247 13.96 -14.27 -9.17
C ALA A 247 15.07 -14.16 -10.25
N LYS A 248 15.54 -15.28 -10.81
CA LYS A 248 16.50 -15.30 -11.92
C LYS A 248 15.92 -14.78 -13.23
N HIS A 249 14.61 -14.94 -13.44
CA HIS A 249 13.96 -14.46 -14.65
C HIS A 249 13.62 -12.96 -14.54
N GLU A 250 12.96 -12.56 -13.45
CA GLU A 250 12.36 -11.23 -13.31
C GLU A 250 13.24 -10.25 -12.53
N HIS A 251 14.16 -10.72 -11.67
CA HIS A 251 14.86 -9.88 -10.69
C HIS A 251 16.39 -10.13 -10.68
N GLN A 252 17.00 -10.24 -11.86
CA GLN A 252 18.44 -10.49 -11.99
C GLN A 252 19.30 -9.44 -11.28
N GLY A 253 18.94 -8.16 -11.41
CA GLY A 253 19.64 -7.07 -10.75
C GLY A 253 19.57 -7.18 -9.22
N TRP A 254 18.45 -7.68 -8.69
CA TRP A 254 18.28 -7.95 -7.27
C TRP A 254 19.15 -9.11 -6.77
N LEU A 255 19.21 -10.21 -7.52
CA LEU A 255 20.06 -11.34 -7.15
C LEU A 255 21.54 -10.95 -7.08
N ALA A 256 21.99 -10.12 -8.02
CA ALA A 256 23.34 -9.56 -7.98
C ALA A 256 23.58 -8.70 -6.73
N GLU A 257 22.61 -7.89 -6.29
CA GLU A 257 22.69 -7.12 -5.05
C GLU A 257 22.76 -8.00 -3.80
N LEU A 258 22.15 -9.19 -3.84
CA LEU A 258 22.24 -10.20 -2.78
C LEU A 258 23.53 -11.02 -2.82
N GLY A 259 24.41 -10.77 -3.79
CA GLY A 259 25.65 -11.52 -3.98
C GLY A 259 25.43 -12.94 -4.51
N TYR A 260 24.29 -13.23 -5.12
CA TYR A 260 24.05 -14.52 -5.78
C TYR A 260 24.86 -14.59 -7.08
N THR A 261 25.76 -15.56 -7.16
CA THR A 261 26.50 -15.92 -8.37
C THR A 261 25.98 -17.28 -8.87
N ASP A 262 25.59 -17.37 -10.13
CA ASP A 262 25.08 -18.63 -10.66
C ASP A 262 26.23 -19.64 -10.81
N GLU A 263 26.16 -20.77 -10.11
CA GLU A 263 27.21 -21.80 -10.16
C GLU A 263 27.40 -22.34 -11.60
N SER A 264 26.35 -22.28 -12.43
CA SER A 264 26.39 -22.64 -13.86
C SER A 264 27.25 -21.70 -14.71
N GLU A 265 27.35 -20.40 -14.40
CA GLU A 265 28.24 -19.47 -15.10
C GLU A 265 29.70 -19.67 -14.65
N SER A 266 29.92 -20.01 -13.38
CA SER A 266 31.25 -20.31 -12.86
C SER A 266 31.88 -21.52 -13.56
N ALA A 267 31.08 -22.55 -13.90
CA ALA A 267 31.52 -23.75 -14.61
C ALA A 267 31.88 -23.50 -16.09
N VAL A 268 31.27 -22.48 -16.73
CA VAL A 268 31.57 -22.13 -18.13
C VAL A 268 32.89 -21.35 -18.24
N SER A 269 33.27 -20.59 -17.19
CA SER A 269 34.54 -19.85 -17.15
C SER A 269 35.80 -20.71 -16.91
N VAL A 270 35.64 -22.01 -16.62
CA VAL A 270 36.73 -22.97 -16.32
C VAL A 270 36.84 -24.08 -17.40
N GLY A 271 36.20 -23.90 -18.56
CA GLY A 271 36.42 -24.77 -19.73
C GLY A 271 37.88 -24.68 -20.22
N PRO A 272 38.51 -25.80 -20.62
CA PRO A 272 39.96 -25.86 -20.81
C PRO A 272 40.40 -24.92 -21.92
N ALA A 273 41.39 -24.07 -21.62
CA ALA A 273 42.18 -23.43 -22.65
C ALA A 273 42.75 -24.52 -23.57
N ALA A 274 42.28 -24.54 -24.81
CA ALA A 274 42.90 -25.27 -25.92
C ALA A 274 43.95 -24.37 -26.58
#